data_AF-A0A9D1GMU4-F1
#
_entry.id   AF-A0A9D1GMU4-F1
#
_cell.length_a   1.000
_cell.length_b   1.000
_cell.length_c   1.000
_cell.angle_alpha   90.00
_cell.angle_beta   90.00
_cell.angle_gamma   90.00
#
_symmetry.space_group_name_H-M   'P 1'
#
loop_
_entity.id
_entity.type
_entity.pdbx_description
1 polymer ?
#
loop_
_entity_poly.entity_id
_entity_poly.type
_entity_poly.pdbx_seq_one_letter_code
_entity_poly.pdbx_strand_id
1 'polypeptide(L)'
;MNTIIESVLKRLFPALLCVFSLAAGHSAYAQVPGSTPYSGIETKPSFMGAENNSLNEFRSWIEDRLQLNDKLESSRIFFSVIVGEDGRVSGFEVIRDDTGDPALRADLERVVAMSPRWAPGLQREIPQSVSVTLYVDFMRPDLLAEKRNRAAGEKRRQEEQKDIEASASEKRFIENLVAMGADPETAVIEDISGLGPVISAATKPVVVIYFKNPLHRPCANLIKQWNGVLADYAGKYDLRAVYSRLSFSSGFEDYPASAQFAEEFGLTAYPVTVFFYDRMGDYECFTGFDPEKIPAWFGGMMEKADF
;
A
#
# COMPACT_ATOMS: atom_id res chain seq x y z
N MET A 1 -47.39 -44.86 45.40
CA MET A 1 -47.14 -43.46 44.97
C MET A 1 -45.63 -43.12 44.86
N ASN A 2 -44.72 -44.12 44.84
CA ASN A 2 -43.25 -43.90 44.79
C ASN A 2 -42.58 -44.31 43.46
N THR A 3 -43.31 -44.88 42.50
CA THR A 3 -42.74 -45.35 41.23
C THR A 3 -42.82 -44.31 40.09
N ILE A 4 -43.57 -43.21 40.29
CA ILE A 4 -43.69 -42.12 39.31
C ILE A 4 -42.64 -41.02 39.58
N ILE A 5 -42.22 -40.84 40.85
CA ILE A 5 -41.19 -39.85 41.20
C ILE A 5 -39.79 -40.29 40.76
N GLU A 6 -39.48 -41.60 40.82
CA GLU A 6 -38.19 -42.12 40.30
C GLU A 6 -38.05 -42.03 38.77
N SER A 7 -39.15 -42.14 38.01
CA SER A 7 -39.09 -42.09 36.55
C SER A 7 -38.95 -40.67 36.01
N VAL A 8 -39.40 -39.66 36.78
CA VAL A 8 -39.21 -38.24 36.46
C VAL A 8 -37.80 -37.78 36.82
N LEU A 9 -37.21 -38.26 37.93
CA LEU A 9 -35.82 -37.95 38.28
C LEU A 9 -34.78 -38.62 37.35
N LYS A 10 -35.07 -39.81 36.81
CA LYS A 10 -34.20 -40.47 35.81
C LYS A 10 -34.31 -39.91 34.38
N ARG A 11 -35.33 -39.10 34.09
CA ARG A 11 -35.51 -38.44 32.77
C ARG A 11 -35.03 -37.00 32.73
N LEU A 12 -34.63 -36.43 33.86
CA LEU A 12 -34.02 -35.10 33.96
C LEU A 12 -32.48 -35.13 34.03
N PHE A 13 -31.86 -36.32 33.95
CA PHE A 13 -30.42 -36.53 34.10
C PHE A 13 -29.60 -36.74 32.79
N PRO A 14 -29.99 -36.15 31.64
CA PRO A 14 -29.01 -35.82 30.60
C PRO A 14 -29.00 -34.33 30.19
N ALA A 15 -29.69 -33.44 30.91
CA ALA A 15 -29.68 -32.00 30.64
C ALA A 15 -28.67 -31.20 31.50
N LEU A 16 -27.73 -31.88 32.17
CA LEU A 16 -26.65 -31.27 32.98
C LEU A 16 -25.25 -31.64 32.49
N LEU A 17 -25.10 -32.08 31.24
CA LEU A 17 -23.79 -32.46 30.68
C LEU A 17 -23.64 -32.03 29.21
N CYS A 18 -24.08 -30.81 28.92
CA CYS A 18 -23.70 -30.04 27.72
C CYS A 18 -23.31 -28.61 28.12
N VAL A 19 -22.48 -28.49 29.15
CA VAL A 19 -21.53 -27.36 29.27
C VAL A 19 -20.13 -27.94 29.01
N PHE A 20 -19.98 -28.61 27.87
CA PHE A 20 -18.69 -29.07 27.36
C PHE A 20 -18.25 -28.10 26.26
N SER A 21 -17.18 -27.37 26.58
CA SER A 21 -16.26 -26.73 25.66
C SER A 21 -16.77 -25.57 24.81
N LEU A 22 -17.11 -24.46 25.46
CA LEU A 22 -16.58 -23.17 25.01
C LEU A 22 -15.32 -22.83 25.83
N ALA A 23 -14.38 -23.77 25.90
CA ALA A 23 -12.99 -23.37 25.94
C ALA A 23 -12.74 -22.83 24.53
N ALA A 24 -12.98 -21.52 24.37
CA ALA A 24 -12.34 -20.77 23.30
C ALA A 24 -10.90 -21.27 23.26
N GLY A 25 -10.53 -21.89 22.14
CA GLY A 25 -9.16 -22.23 21.83
C GLY A 25 -8.37 -20.93 21.75
N HIS A 26 -8.12 -20.33 22.90
CA HIS A 26 -6.90 -19.60 23.13
C HIS A 26 -5.86 -20.71 23.00
N SER A 27 -5.33 -20.87 21.78
CA SER A 27 -3.98 -21.34 21.63
C SER A 27 -3.19 -20.55 22.65
N ALA A 28 -2.85 -21.22 23.76
CA ALA A 28 -2.02 -20.65 24.80
C ALA A 28 -0.61 -20.59 24.20
N TYR A 29 -0.42 -19.68 23.25
CA TYR A 29 0.87 -19.03 23.09
C TYR A 29 1.15 -18.46 24.47
N ALA A 30 2.14 -19.01 25.15
CA ALA A 30 2.59 -18.49 26.43
C ALA A 30 2.85 -16.99 26.26
N GLN A 31 1.93 -16.18 26.78
CA GLN A 31 2.12 -14.74 26.86
C GLN A 31 3.10 -14.55 28.01
N VAL A 32 4.35 -14.19 27.69
CA VAL A 32 5.30 -13.85 28.75
C VAL A 32 4.73 -12.63 29.50
N PRO A 33 4.51 -12.69 30.83
CA PRO A 33 3.83 -11.66 31.58
C PRO A 33 4.47 -10.28 31.36
N GLY A 34 3.67 -9.29 30.93
CA GLY A 34 4.11 -7.92 30.68
C GLY A 34 4.50 -7.57 29.24
N SER A 35 4.40 -8.51 28.29
CA SER A 35 4.67 -8.25 26.86
C SER A 35 3.37 -8.11 26.04
N THR A 36 3.40 -7.21 25.04
CA THR A 36 2.28 -7.00 24.09
C THR A 36 2.41 -7.97 22.91
N PRO A 37 1.33 -8.63 22.46
CA PRO A 37 1.39 -9.47 21.27
C PRO A 37 1.83 -8.69 20.04
N TYR A 38 2.68 -9.27 19.19
CA TYR A 38 3.09 -8.66 17.91
C TYR A 38 1.91 -8.19 17.05
N SER A 39 0.79 -8.91 17.06
CA SER A 39 -0.43 -8.49 16.32
C SER A 39 -1.10 -7.25 16.90
N GLY A 40 -0.99 -7.03 18.22
CA GLY A 40 -1.71 -5.98 18.96
C GLY A 40 -0.96 -4.66 19.12
N ILE A 41 0.31 -4.57 18.73
CA ILE A 41 1.10 -3.33 18.81
C ILE A 41 0.84 -2.43 17.59
N GLU A 42 0.74 -1.12 17.81
CA GLU A 42 0.54 -0.10 16.75
C GLU A 42 1.74 -0.05 15.79
N THR A 43 2.93 0.25 16.31
CA THR A 43 4.18 0.21 15.52
C THR A 43 4.91 -1.09 15.80
N LYS A 44 5.16 -1.89 14.75
CA LYS A 44 5.83 -3.18 14.88
C LYS A 44 7.32 -2.98 15.22
N PRO A 45 7.92 -3.85 16.06
CA PRO A 45 9.37 -3.83 16.26
C PRO A 45 10.09 -4.10 14.93
N SER A 46 11.19 -3.38 14.69
CA SER A 46 11.93 -3.46 13.43
C SER A 46 13.32 -4.07 13.59
N PHE A 47 13.59 -5.16 12.88
CA PHE A 47 14.90 -5.81 12.82
C PHE A 47 15.79 -5.11 11.80
N MET A 48 16.91 -4.52 12.25
CA MET A 48 17.91 -3.90 11.37
C MET A 48 17.33 -2.88 10.35
N GLY A 49 16.26 -2.17 10.72
CA GLY A 49 15.61 -1.19 9.84
C GLY A 49 14.68 -1.78 8.78
N ALA A 50 14.40 -3.07 8.82
CA ALA A 50 13.51 -3.74 7.87
C ALA A 50 12.04 -3.57 8.27
N GLU A 51 11.48 -2.36 8.17
CA GLU A 51 10.12 -2.00 8.64
C GLU A 51 9.05 -3.08 8.41
N ASN A 52 8.69 -3.36 7.15
CA ASN A 52 7.60 -4.29 6.80
C ASN A 52 8.05 -5.76 6.62
N ASN A 53 9.36 -6.05 6.67
CA ASN A 53 9.91 -7.39 6.42
C ASN A 53 10.74 -7.96 7.58
N SER A 54 10.72 -7.32 8.76
CA SER A 54 11.56 -7.64 9.91
C SER A 54 11.55 -9.12 10.30
N LEU A 55 10.38 -9.76 10.32
CA LEU A 55 10.28 -11.16 10.72
C LEU A 55 10.97 -12.11 9.73
N ASN A 56 10.95 -11.79 8.43
CA ASN A 56 11.60 -12.61 7.42
C ASN A 56 13.10 -12.32 7.36
N GLU A 57 13.51 -11.07 7.50
CA GLU A 57 14.94 -10.71 7.60
C GLU A 57 15.58 -11.37 8.82
N PHE A 58 14.89 -11.38 9.95
CA PHE A 58 15.38 -12.06 11.14
C PHE A 58 15.45 -13.58 10.95
N ARG A 59 14.46 -14.21 10.28
CA ARG A 59 14.54 -15.63 9.91
C ARG A 59 15.76 -15.90 9.03
N SER A 60 15.96 -15.14 7.96
CA SER A 60 17.13 -15.31 7.09
C SER A 60 18.43 -15.12 7.86
N TRP A 61 18.49 -14.13 8.74
CA TRP A 61 19.64 -13.86 9.58
C TRP A 61 19.97 -15.03 10.53
N ILE A 62 18.94 -15.69 11.08
CA ILE A 62 19.08 -16.91 11.87
C ILE A 62 19.59 -18.05 10.98
N GLU A 63 18.91 -18.32 9.86
CA GLU A 63 19.24 -19.39 8.93
C GLU A 63 20.70 -19.32 8.45
N ASP A 64 21.20 -18.11 8.19
CA ASP A 64 22.59 -17.86 7.78
C ASP A 64 23.63 -18.11 8.90
N ARG A 65 23.20 -18.34 10.15
CA ARG A 65 24.06 -18.54 11.34
C ARG A 65 23.88 -19.88 12.04
N LEU A 66 22.94 -20.69 11.57
CA LEU A 66 22.73 -22.05 12.05
C LEU A 66 23.82 -22.98 11.53
N GLN A 67 24.22 -23.93 12.37
CA GLN A 67 25.12 -25.01 12.00
C GLN A 67 24.29 -26.19 11.47
N LEU A 68 24.04 -26.17 10.16
CA LEU A 68 23.27 -27.20 9.46
C LEU A 68 24.21 -28.25 8.87
N ASN A 69 23.72 -29.49 8.75
CA ASN A 69 24.46 -30.60 8.15
C ASN A 69 23.71 -31.20 6.95
N ASP A 70 24.45 -31.91 6.09
CA ASP A 70 23.93 -32.49 4.84
C ASP A 70 23.02 -33.72 5.05
N LYS A 71 22.73 -34.11 6.30
CA LYS A 71 21.84 -35.24 6.63
C LYS A 71 20.53 -34.78 7.24
N LEU A 72 20.32 -33.46 7.32
CA LEU A 72 19.18 -32.88 8.00
C LEU A 72 17.91 -33.01 7.16
N GLU A 73 16.92 -33.73 7.68
CA GLU A 73 15.57 -33.80 7.11
C GLU A 73 14.84 -32.47 7.24
N SER A 74 13.97 -32.15 6.28
CA SER A 74 13.17 -30.92 6.30
C SER A 74 12.22 -30.93 7.50
N SER A 75 12.51 -30.07 8.46
CA SER A 75 11.82 -29.94 9.75
C SER A 75 11.69 -28.47 10.14
N ARG A 76 10.91 -28.17 11.19
CA ARG A 76 10.60 -26.79 11.60
C ARG A 76 10.54 -26.66 13.11
N ILE A 77 11.05 -25.55 13.63
CA ILE A 77 10.85 -25.15 15.03
C ILE A 77 10.02 -23.87 15.04
N PHE A 78 8.93 -23.87 15.81
CA PHE A 78 8.15 -22.69 16.15
C PHE A 78 8.55 -22.22 17.54
N PHE A 79 8.85 -20.93 17.67
CA PHE A 79 9.31 -20.35 18.93
C PHE A 79 8.80 -18.92 19.07
N SER A 80 8.77 -18.43 20.30
CA SER A 80 8.53 -17.03 20.63
C SER A 80 9.77 -16.40 21.26
N VAL A 81 9.90 -15.08 21.05
CA VAL A 81 10.88 -14.22 21.70
C VAL A 81 10.22 -12.92 22.11
N ILE A 82 10.84 -12.20 23.05
CA ILE A 82 10.44 -10.85 23.45
C ILE A 82 11.45 -9.87 22.89
N VAL A 83 10.97 -8.90 22.11
CA VAL A 83 11.73 -7.69 21.79
C VAL A 83 11.42 -6.67 22.88
N GLY A 84 12.41 -6.38 23.72
CA GLY A 84 12.28 -5.42 24.81
C GLY A 84 12.18 -3.97 24.34
N GLU A 85 11.80 -3.08 25.26
CA GLU A 85 11.76 -1.63 25.05
C GLU A 85 13.14 -1.05 24.66
N ASP A 86 14.23 -1.70 25.07
CA ASP A 86 15.61 -1.34 24.72
C ASP A 86 16.09 -1.97 23.39
N GLY A 87 15.19 -2.68 22.70
CA GLY A 87 15.44 -3.38 21.45
C GLY A 87 16.13 -4.74 21.60
N ARG A 88 16.47 -5.19 22.82
CA ARG A 88 17.11 -6.51 23.00
C ARG A 88 16.11 -7.64 22.84
N VAL A 89 16.57 -8.73 22.24
CA VAL A 89 15.81 -9.97 22.15
C VAL A 89 16.08 -10.83 23.39
N SER A 90 15.02 -11.32 24.02
CA SER A 90 15.07 -12.19 25.20
C SER A 90 13.88 -13.16 25.21
N GLY A 91 13.71 -13.95 26.27
CA GLY A 91 12.51 -14.77 26.44
C GLY A 91 12.30 -15.82 25.35
N PHE A 92 13.38 -16.46 24.89
CA PHE A 92 13.30 -17.55 23.92
C PHE A 92 12.51 -18.72 24.49
N GLU A 93 11.40 -19.06 23.85
CA GLU A 93 10.53 -20.16 24.24
C GLU A 93 10.12 -20.98 23.02
N VAL A 94 10.34 -22.29 23.07
CA VAL A 94 9.95 -23.21 21.99
C VAL A 94 8.49 -23.62 22.18
N ILE A 95 7.67 -23.36 21.16
CA ILE A 95 6.24 -23.65 21.14
C ILE A 95 5.99 -25.02 20.52
N ARG A 96 6.74 -25.36 19.46
CA ARG A 96 6.70 -26.65 18.78
C ARG A 96 8.05 -26.95 18.15
N ASP A 97 8.52 -28.17 18.33
CA ASP A 97 9.78 -28.65 17.76
C ASP A 97 9.50 -29.92 16.94
N ASP A 98 9.52 -29.79 15.61
CA ASP A 98 9.32 -30.90 14.69
C ASP A 98 10.66 -31.59 14.34
N THR A 99 11.79 -31.14 14.88
CA THR A 99 13.12 -31.71 14.60
C THR A 99 13.41 -32.92 15.49
N GLY A 100 13.00 -32.86 16.76
CA GLY A 100 13.37 -33.85 17.78
C GLY A 100 14.86 -33.89 18.13
N ASP A 101 15.65 -32.90 17.68
CA ASP A 101 17.11 -32.83 17.89
C ASP A 101 17.47 -31.70 18.86
N PRO A 102 17.86 -32.03 20.12
CA PRO A 102 18.25 -31.05 21.12
C PRO A 102 19.44 -30.17 20.69
N ALA A 103 20.32 -30.65 19.81
CA ALA A 103 21.47 -29.89 19.34
C ALA A 103 21.05 -28.74 18.42
N LEU A 104 20.08 -28.98 17.53
CA LEU A 104 19.54 -27.94 16.65
C LEU A 104 18.78 -26.87 17.43
N ARG A 105 18.01 -27.30 18.45
CA ARG A 105 17.35 -26.37 19.37
C ARG A 105 18.36 -25.51 20.14
N ALA A 106 19.43 -26.11 20.67
CA ALA A 106 20.46 -25.38 21.40
C ALA A 106 21.21 -24.38 20.49
N ASP A 107 21.45 -24.77 19.24
CA ASP A 107 22.07 -23.89 18.26
C ASP A 107 21.14 -22.73 17.87
N LEU A 108 19.83 -22.97 17.72
CA LEU A 108 18.84 -21.93 17.51
C LEU A 108 18.81 -20.92 18.65
N GLU A 109 18.77 -21.40 19.90
CA GLU A 109 18.80 -20.54 21.08
C GLU A 109 20.07 -19.67 21.12
N ARG A 110 21.23 -20.26 20.81
CA ARG A 110 22.51 -19.54 20.67
C ARG A 110 22.43 -18.45 19.62
N VAL A 111 21.91 -18.75 18.43
CA VAL A 111 21.81 -17.77 17.32
C VAL A 111 20.85 -16.65 17.67
N VAL A 112 19.68 -16.97 18.24
CA VAL A 112 18.71 -15.97 18.70
C VAL A 112 19.31 -15.05 19.76
N ALA A 113 20.11 -15.58 20.70
CA ALA A 113 20.80 -14.78 21.71
C ALA A 113 21.85 -13.82 21.12
N MET A 114 22.32 -14.06 19.89
CA MET A 114 23.23 -13.16 19.16
C MET A 114 22.50 -12.05 18.40
N SER A 115 21.16 -11.98 18.48
CA SER A 115 20.37 -11.00 17.73
C SER A 115 20.85 -9.56 18.01
N PRO A 116 21.11 -8.74 16.98
CA PRO A 116 21.34 -7.31 17.19
C PRO A 116 20.12 -6.64 17.80
N ARG A 117 20.28 -5.41 18.29
CA ARG A 117 19.14 -4.64 18.80
C ARG A 117 18.16 -4.31 17.67
N TRP A 118 16.88 -4.48 17.97
CA TRP A 118 15.76 -4.08 17.12
C TRP A 118 15.37 -2.64 17.47
N ALA A 119 14.66 -1.97 16.56
CA ALA A 119 13.79 -0.89 16.98
C ALA A 119 12.63 -1.51 17.81
N PRO A 120 12.31 -0.97 18.99
CA PRO A 120 11.23 -1.49 19.81
C PRO A 120 9.87 -1.29 19.12
N GLY A 121 8.87 -2.07 19.52
CA GLY A 121 7.50 -1.76 19.17
C GLY A 121 7.03 -0.51 19.92
N LEU A 122 6.14 0.28 19.31
CA LEU A 122 5.60 1.49 19.93
C LEU A 122 4.09 1.38 20.10
N GLN A 123 3.61 1.79 21.26
CA GLN A 123 2.20 2.02 21.54
C GLN A 123 2.03 3.48 21.96
N ARG A 124 1.28 4.27 21.19
CA ARG A 124 1.14 5.72 21.43
C ARG A 124 2.50 6.41 21.59
N GLU A 125 3.42 6.08 20.69
CA GLU A 125 4.81 6.56 20.68
C GLU A 125 5.68 6.15 21.89
N ILE A 126 5.15 5.31 22.80
CA ILE A 126 5.89 4.79 23.94
C ILE A 126 6.47 3.41 23.57
N PRO A 127 7.78 3.18 23.75
CA PRO A 127 8.39 1.86 23.59
C PRO A 127 7.70 0.82 24.47
N GLN A 128 7.38 -0.32 23.89
CA GLN A 128 6.70 -1.43 24.58
C GLN A 128 7.41 -2.73 24.26
N SER A 129 7.55 -3.59 25.27
CA SER A 129 8.04 -4.96 25.07
C SER A 129 7.04 -5.77 24.26
N VAL A 130 7.47 -6.39 23.16
CA VAL A 130 6.62 -7.12 22.22
C VAL A 130 7.00 -8.60 22.16
N SER A 131 6.02 -9.49 22.34
CA SER A 131 6.18 -10.92 22.10
C SER A 131 5.97 -11.25 20.62
N VAL A 132 6.96 -11.89 20.01
CA VAL A 132 7.03 -12.21 18.59
C VAL A 132 7.14 -13.72 18.42
N THR A 133 6.19 -14.30 17.70
CA THR A 133 6.20 -15.73 17.33
C THR A 133 6.77 -15.90 15.93
N LEU A 134 7.74 -16.80 15.79
CA LEU A 134 8.44 -17.10 14.55
C LEU A 134 8.51 -18.61 14.34
N TYR A 135 8.97 -18.97 13.15
CA TYR A 135 9.39 -20.34 12.86
C TYR A 135 10.68 -20.29 12.06
N VAL A 136 11.52 -21.32 12.17
CA VAL A 136 12.70 -21.50 11.31
C VAL A 136 12.66 -22.89 10.72
N ASP A 137 12.98 -22.99 9.43
CA ASP A 137 13.09 -24.25 8.73
C ASP A 137 14.51 -24.81 8.88
N PHE A 138 14.58 -26.06 9.34
CA PHE A 138 15.79 -26.85 9.40
C PHE A 138 15.77 -27.82 8.24
N MET A 139 16.59 -27.59 7.23
CA MET A 139 16.80 -28.54 6.14
C MET A 139 18.24 -28.45 5.66
N ARG A 140 18.66 -29.40 4.83
CA ARG A 140 20.00 -29.38 4.25
C ARG A 140 20.30 -28.06 3.52
N PRO A 141 21.56 -27.60 3.52
CA PRO A 141 21.97 -26.35 2.87
C PRO A 141 21.60 -26.25 1.38
N ASP A 142 21.66 -27.35 0.63
CA ASP A 142 21.26 -27.41 -0.79
C ASP A 142 19.78 -27.06 -0.99
N LEU A 143 18.90 -27.62 -0.14
CA LEU A 143 17.47 -27.37 -0.20
C LEU A 143 17.11 -25.94 0.22
N LEU A 144 17.79 -25.38 1.22
CA LEU A 144 17.64 -23.96 1.59
C LEU A 144 18.03 -23.04 0.42
N ALA A 145 19.15 -23.32 -0.24
CA ALA A 145 19.61 -22.55 -1.39
C ALA A 145 18.61 -22.64 -2.56
N GLU A 146 18.08 -23.83 -2.85
CA GLU A 146 17.04 -24.00 -3.86
C GLU A 146 15.76 -23.22 -3.54
N LYS A 147 15.30 -23.24 -2.28
CA LYS A 147 14.11 -22.51 -1.84
C LYS A 147 14.31 -21.00 -2.03
N ARG A 148 15.48 -20.48 -1.66
CA ARG A 148 15.84 -19.06 -1.87
C ARG A 148 15.85 -18.69 -3.35
N ASN A 149 16.44 -19.54 -4.19
CA ASN A 149 16.48 -19.33 -5.63
C ASN A 149 15.08 -19.35 -6.25
N ARG A 150 14.19 -20.23 -5.80
CA ARG A 150 12.77 -20.25 -6.23
C ARG A 150 12.05 -18.97 -5.83
N ALA A 151 12.15 -18.55 -4.57
CA ALA A 151 11.52 -17.32 -4.09
C ALA A 151 12.04 -16.08 -4.84
N ALA A 152 13.35 -16.01 -5.10
CA ALA A 152 13.94 -14.93 -5.90
C ALA A 152 13.44 -14.95 -7.35
N GLY A 153 13.31 -16.14 -7.95
CA GLY A 153 12.76 -16.30 -9.30
C GLY A 153 11.29 -15.90 -9.40
N GLU A 154 10.48 -16.25 -8.41
CA GLU A 154 9.07 -15.84 -8.33
C GLU A 154 8.94 -14.32 -8.19
N LYS A 155 9.74 -13.69 -7.32
CA LYS A 155 9.76 -12.23 -7.16
C LYS A 155 10.12 -11.52 -8.47
N ARG A 156 11.15 -11.98 -9.17
CA ARG A 156 11.53 -11.44 -10.49
C ARG A 156 10.39 -11.55 -11.50
N ARG A 157 9.71 -12.69 -11.56
CA ARG A 157 8.56 -12.88 -12.45
C ARG A 157 7.39 -11.95 -12.11
N GLN A 158 7.14 -11.69 -10.83
CA GLN A 158 6.10 -10.75 -10.40
C GLN A 158 6.45 -9.31 -10.78
N GLU A 159 7.71 -8.91 -10.61
CA GLU A 159 8.22 -7.60 -11.04
C GLU A 159 8.12 -7.44 -12.56
N GLU A 160 8.58 -8.43 -13.33
CA GLU A 160 8.47 -8.46 -14.79
C GLU A 160 7.00 -8.38 -15.26
N GLN A 161 6.09 -9.14 -14.62
CA GLN A 161 4.67 -9.11 -14.94
C GLN A 161 4.05 -7.73 -14.65
N LYS A 162 4.41 -7.11 -13.51
CA LYS A 162 3.96 -5.76 -13.16
C LYS A 162 4.44 -4.72 -14.18
N ASP A 163 5.68 -4.83 -14.63
CA ASP A 163 6.25 -3.93 -15.64
C ASP A 163 5.56 -4.10 -17.01
N ILE A 164 5.26 -5.35 -17.39
CA ILE A 164 4.48 -5.66 -18.61
C ILE A 164 3.07 -5.05 -18.51
N GLU A 165 2.38 -5.24 -17.38
CA GLU A 165 1.03 -4.69 -17.15
C GLU A 165 1.02 -3.16 -17.13
N ALA A 166 2.02 -2.53 -16.50
CA ALA A 166 2.19 -1.09 -16.52
C ALA A 166 2.43 -0.57 -17.94
N SER A 167 3.31 -1.22 -18.71
CA SER A 167 3.57 -0.85 -20.10
C SER A 167 2.36 -1.05 -21.01
N ALA A 168 1.59 -2.12 -20.83
CA ALA A 168 0.36 -2.37 -21.59
C ALA A 168 -0.73 -1.35 -21.28
N SER A 169 -0.89 -0.99 -20.00
CA SER A 169 -1.86 0.02 -19.57
C SER A 169 -1.48 1.41 -20.09
N GLU A 170 -0.19 1.75 -20.05
CA GLU A 170 0.35 2.98 -20.62
C GLU A 170 0.13 3.06 -22.13
N LYS A 171 0.39 1.96 -22.84
CA LYS A 171 0.11 1.88 -24.28
C LYS A 171 -1.37 2.12 -24.58
N ARG A 172 -2.27 1.50 -23.82
CA ARG A 172 -3.72 1.67 -23.96
C ARG A 172 -4.16 3.10 -23.70
N PHE A 173 -3.56 3.77 -22.71
CA PHE A 173 -3.82 5.17 -22.45
C PHE A 173 -3.45 6.05 -23.67
N ILE A 174 -2.27 5.85 -24.25
CA ILE A 174 -1.82 6.60 -25.44
C ILE A 174 -2.73 6.31 -26.64
N GLU A 175 -3.09 5.05 -26.87
CA GLU A 175 -4.02 4.66 -27.94
C GLU A 175 -5.38 5.38 -27.79
N ASN A 176 -5.90 5.47 -26.57
CA ASN A 176 -7.15 6.19 -26.29
C ASN A 176 -7.02 7.70 -26.52
N LEU A 177 -5.88 8.32 -26.18
CA LEU A 177 -5.64 9.74 -26.48
C LEU A 177 -5.61 10.01 -27.99
N VAL A 178 -4.89 9.17 -28.75
CA VAL A 178 -4.83 9.29 -30.22
C VAL A 178 -6.21 9.13 -30.84
N ALA A 179 -7.03 8.21 -30.33
CA ALA A 179 -8.40 8.01 -30.80
C ALA A 179 -9.30 9.24 -30.56
N MET A 180 -8.97 10.09 -29.57
CA MET A 180 -9.63 11.38 -29.33
C MET A 180 -9.07 12.52 -30.21
N GLY A 181 -8.14 12.23 -31.12
CA GLY A 181 -7.50 13.23 -31.97
C GLY A 181 -6.40 14.04 -31.27
N ALA A 182 -5.95 13.61 -30.08
CA ALA A 182 -4.83 14.26 -29.40
C ALA A 182 -3.48 13.84 -29.97
N ASP A 183 -2.57 14.81 -30.00
CA ASP A 183 -1.15 14.56 -30.15
C ASP A 183 -0.60 13.94 -28.85
N PRO A 184 -0.01 12.73 -28.88
CA PRO A 184 0.53 12.05 -27.70
C PRO A 184 1.61 12.82 -26.93
N GLU A 185 2.38 13.68 -27.62
CA GLU A 185 3.47 14.44 -26.99
C GLU A 185 2.92 15.63 -26.20
N THR A 186 1.81 16.22 -26.66
CA THR A 186 1.23 17.43 -26.05
C THR A 186 -0.05 17.14 -25.25
N ALA A 187 -0.65 15.96 -25.42
CA ALA A 187 -1.90 15.50 -24.81
C ALA A 187 -3.04 16.52 -24.93
N VAL A 188 -3.13 17.21 -26.07
CA VAL A 188 -4.17 18.22 -26.34
C VAL A 188 -5.37 17.56 -27.00
N ILE A 189 -6.54 17.54 -26.35
CA ILE A 189 -7.82 17.04 -26.88
C ILE A 189 -8.73 18.21 -27.29
N GLU A 190 -9.59 18.02 -28.31
CA GLU A 190 -10.56 19.03 -28.74
C GLU A 190 -11.96 18.85 -28.12
N ASP A 191 -12.30 17.61 -27.76
CA ASP A 191 -13.59 17.25 -27.17
C ASP A 191 -13.37 16.39 -25.91
N ILE A 192 -13.95 16.81 -24.79
CA ILE A 192 -13.89 16.10 -23.51
C ILE A 192 -14.87 14.92 -23.42
N SER A 193 -15.81 14.80 -24.36
CA SER A 193 -16.86 13.78 -24.33
C SER A 193 -16.31 12.34 -24.43
N GLY A 194 -15.07 12.17 -24.89
CA GLY A 194 -14.36 10.89 -24.98
C GLY A 194 -13.39 10.59 -23.83
N LEU A 195 -13.35 11.42 -22.78
CA LEU A 195 -12.32 11.35 -21.73
C LEU A 195 -12.47 10.13 -20.81
N GLY A 196 -13.67 9.56 -20.67
CA GLY A 196 -13.94 8.42 -19.80
C GLY A 196 -13.00 7.22 -20.03
N PRO A 197 -12.91 6.67 -21.26
CA PRO A 197 -11.96 5.61 -21.60
C PRO A 197 -10.48 5.95 -21.35
N VAL A 198 -10.07 7.22 -21.47
CA VAL A 198 -8.70 7.68 -21.19
C VAL A 198 -8.41 7.63 -19.69
N ILE A 199 -9.33 8.15 -18.86
CA ILE A 199 -9.20 8.11 -17.40
C ILE A 199 -9.20 6.66 -16.90
N SER A 200 -10.10 5.81 -17.40
CA SER A 200 -10.18 4.40 -17.00
C SER A 200 -8.96 3.56 -17.40
N ALA A 201 -8.17 4.02 -18.37
CA ALA A 201 -6.92 3.37 -18.78
C ALA A 201 -5.68 3.94 -18.06
N ALA A 202 -5.84 5.02 -17.31
CA ALA A 202 -4.72 5.68 -16.64
C ALA A 202 -4.30 4.89 -15.39
N THR A 203 -3.00 4.59 -15.30
CA THR A 203 -2.37 4.01 -14.10
C THR A 203 -1.82 5.09 -13.16
N LYS A 204 -1.89 6.35 -13.59
CA LYS A 204 -1.38 7.54 -12.91
C LYS A 204 -2.50 8.56 -12.78
N PRO A 205 -2.38 9.52 -11.85
CA PRO A 205 -3.38 10.57 -11.69
C PRO A 205 -3.41 11.43 -12.93
N VAL A 206 -4.63 11.73 -13.40
CA VAL A 206 -4.83 12.50 -14.62
C VAL A 206 -5.40 13.85 -14.24
N VAL A 207 -4.70 14.91 -14.63
CA VAL A 207 -5.18 16.28 -14.49
C VAL A 207 -5.60 16.77 -15.86
N VAL A 208 -6.88 17.12 -15.98
CA VAL A 208 -7.42 17.68 -17.21
C VAL A 208 -7.57 19.18 -17.04
N ILE A 209 -6.77 19.94 -17.77
CA ILE A 209 -6.82 21.39 -17.79
C ILE A 209 -7.70 21.81 -18.96
N TYR A 210 -8.90 22.25 -18.63
CA TYR A 210 -9.88 22.73 -19.58
C TYR A 210 -9.73 24.23 -19.79
N PHE A 211 -9.34 24.62 -21.01
CA PHE A 211 -9.32 26.01 -21.42
C PHE A 211 -10.64 26.36 -22.11
N LYS A 212 -11.47 27.16 -21.45
CA LYS A 212 -12.58 27.84 -22.13
C LYS A 212 -12.00 28.97 -22.98
N ASN A 213 -11.49 28.70 -24.18
CA ASN A 213 -10.97 29.73 -25.06
C ASN A 213 -11.87 29.99 -26.27
N PRO A 214 -12.69 31.05 -26.25
CA PRO A 214 -13.56 31.37 -27.36
C PRO A 214 -12.84 32.06 -28.54
N LEU A 215 -11.54 32.33 -28.44
CA LEU A 215 -10.70 32.90 -29.51
C LEU A 215 -9.95 31.84 -30.34
N HIS A 216 -10.23 30.55 -30.11
CA HIS A 216 -9.67 29.41 -30.87
C HIS A 216 -8.13 29.35 -30.97
N ARG A 217 -7.36 30.00 -30.09
CA ARG A 217 -5.88 29.92 -30.09
C ARG A 217 -5.36 29.24 -28.82
N PRO A 218 -4.33 28.40 -28.85
CA PRO A 218 -3.70 27.97 -27.61
C PRO A 218 -3.08 29.23 -26.99
N CYS A 219 -3.45 29.61 -25.77
CA CYS A 219 -2.68 30.60 -25.03
C CYS A 219 -1.36 29.90 -24.66
N ALA A 220 -0.39 29.87 -25.58
CA ALA A 220 0.89 29.18 -25.40
C ALA A 220 1.60 29.62 -24.10
N ASN A 221 1.41 30.88 -23.70
CA ASN A 221 1.87 31.42 -22.43
C ASN A 221 1.18 30.78 -21.21
N LEU A 222 -0.11 30.48 -21.31
CA LEU A 222 -0.88 29.85 -20.24
C LEU A 222 -0.54 28.36 -20.12
N ILE A 223 -0.39 27.65 -21.24
CA ILE A 223 0.13 26.26 -21.25
C ILE A 223 1.52 26.23 -20.62
N LYS A 224 2.40 27.17 -20.98
CA LYS A 224 3.75 27.28 -20.40
C LYS A 224 3.74 27.55 -18.90
N GLN A 225 2.83 28.41 -18.42
CA GLN A 225 2.65 28.69 -16.99
C GLN A 225 2.13 27.47 -16.23
N TRP A 226 1.14 26.75 -16.78
CA TRP A 226 0.64 25.51 -16.19
C TRP A 226 1.66 24.39 -16.19
N ASN A 227 2.42 24.22 -17.27
CA ASN A 227 3.54 23.29 -17.29
C ASN A 227 4.59 23.64 -16.22
N GLY A 228 4.81 24.92 -15.93
CA GLY A 228 5.66 25.37 -14.83
C GLY A 228 5.12 24.94 -13.47
N VAL A 229 3.85 25.23 -13.19
CA VAL A 229 3.19 24.83 -11.93
C VAL A 229 3.20 23.31 -11.78
N LEU A 230 2.84 22.57 -12.82
CA LEU A 230 2.78 21.11 -12.79
C LEU A 230 4.17 20.45 -12.69
N ALA A 231 5.22 21.07 -13.22
CA ALA A 231 6.59 20.54 -13.12
C ALA A 231 7.06 20.40 -11.67
N ASP A 232 6.67 21.32 -10.79
CA ASP A 232 6.99 21.28 -9.36
C ASP A 232 6.37 20.06 -8.65
N TYR A 233 5.28 19.51 -9.20
CA TYR A 233 4.58 18.34 -8.66
C TYR A 233 4.86 17.05 -9.46
N ALA A 234 5.18 17.15 -10.75
CA ALA A 234 5.40 16.01 -11.63
C ALA A 234 6.58 15.13 -11.15
N GLY A 235 7.66 15.75 -10.66
CA GLY A 235 8.81 15.02 -10.11
C GLY A 235 8.54 14.34 -8.77
N LYS A 236 7.56 14.81 -8.00
CA LYS A 236 7.21 14.28 -6.68
C LYS A 236 6.11 13.21 -6.73
N TYR A 237 5.22 13.30 -7.72
CA TYR A 237 3.98 12.50 -7.76
C TYR A 237 3.67 11.80 -9.08
N ASP A 238 4.59 11.82 -10.06
CA ASP A 238 4.46 11.10 -11.34
C ASP A 238 3.11 11.35 -12.05
N LEU A 239 2.81 12.63 -12.27
CA LEU A 239 1.51 13.12 -12.72
C LEU A 239 1.41 13.26 -14.26
N ARG A 240 0.21 13.05 -14.82
CA ARG A 240 -0.08 13.30 -16.23
C ARG A 240 -1.06 14.46 -16.43
N ALA A 241 -0.72 15.39 -17.32
CA ALA A 241 -1.58 16.49 -17.73
C ALA A 241 -2.18 16.24 -19.12
N VAL A 242 -3.48 16.53 -19.27
CA VAL A 242 -4.22 16.50 -20.53
C VAL A 242 -4.85 17.88 -20.71
N TYR A 243 -4.72 18.47 -21.88
CA TYR A 243 -5.21 19.82 -22.16
C TYR A 243 -6.41 19.77 -23.09
N SER A 244 -7.54 20.39 -22.73
CA SER A 244 -8.72 20.41 -23.59
C SER A 244 -8.95 21.75 -24.27
N ARG A 245 -9.39 21.71 -25.53
CA ARG A 245 -9.65 22.87 -26.41
C ARG A 245 -11.03 22.79 -27.05
N LEU A 246 -12.07 23.30 -26.37
CA LEU A 246 -13.42 23.34 -26.94
C LEU A 246 -13.54 24.48 -27.97
N SER A 247 -13.82 24.12 -29.23
CA SER A 247 -14.19 25.06 -30.31
C SER A 247 -15.70 25.23 -30.35
N PHE A 248 -16.21 26.45 -30.13
CA PHE A 248 -17.60 26.78 -30.45
C PHE A 248 -17.75 27.00 -31.96
N SER A 249 -18.73 26.38 -32.60
CA SER A 249 -19.00 26.50 -34.04
C SER A 249 -19.67 27.81 -34.43
N SER A 250 -20.12 28.62 -33.48
CA SER A 250 -20.64 29.98 -33.69
C SER A 250 -19.66 30.99 -33.11
N GLY A 251 -19.03 31.78 -34.00
CA GLY A 251 -17.89 32.62 -33.70
C GLY A 251 -18.13 33.71 -32.65
N PHE A 252 -17.03 34.22 -32.11
CA PHE A 252 -16.96 35.30 -31.12
C PHE A 252 -17.43 36.67 -31.62
N GLU A 253 -17.82 36.76 -32.90
CA GLU A 253 -18.07 38.03 -33.61
C GLU A 253 -19.41 38.70 -33.23
N ASP A 254 -20.29 38.02 -32.49
CA ASP A 254 -21.65 38.53 -32.21
C ASP A 254 -21.77 39.47 -30.99
N TYR A 255 -20.70 39.73 -30.20
CA TYR A 255 -20.85 40.50 -28.96
C TYR A 255 -19.75 41.58 -28.70
N PRO A 256 -19.96 42.81 -29.21
CA PRO A 256 -19.09 43.97 -28.97
C PRO A 256 -18.99 44.37 -27.47
N ALA A 257 -20.04 44.10 -26.68
CA ALA A 257 -20.09 44.45 -25.27
C ALA A 257 -19.09 43.65 -24.41
N SER A 258 -18.69 42.45 -24.85
CA SER A 258 -17.81 41.55 -24.10
C SER A 258 -16.33 41.96 -24.19
N ALA A 259 -15.92 42.53 -25.33
CA ALA A 259 -14.57 43.04 -25.53
C ALA A 259 -14.32 44.34 -24.75
N GLN A 260 -15.29 45.26 -24.77
CA GLN A 260 -15.20 46.51 -23.99
C GLN A 260 -15.18 46.26 -22.48
N PHE A 261 -15.98 45.31 -21.98
CA PHE A 261 -16.00 44.95 -20.56
C PHE A 261 -14.69 44.30 -20.08
N ALA A 262 -14.04 43.50 -20.91
CA ALA A 262 -12.75 42.89 -20.59
C ALA A 262 -11.60 43.92 -20.51
N GLU A 263 -11.64 44.91 -21.39
CA GLU A 263 -10.65 46.00 -21.48
C GLU A 263 -10.84 47.05 -20.37
N GLU A 264 -12.09 47.38 -20.02
CA GLU A 264 -12.46 48.35 -18.97
C GLU A 264 -12.01 47.93 -17.55
N PHE A 265 -12.00 46.63 -17.25
CA PHE A 265 -11.67 46.10 -15.93
C PHE A 265 -10.31 45.38 -15.88
N GLY A 266 -9.49 45.45 -16.95
CA GLY A 266 -8.20 44.75 -17.02
C GLY A 266 -8.33 43.23 -16.93
N LEU A 267 -9.49 42.69 -17.28
CA LEU A 267 -9.79 41.26 -17.20
C LEU A 267 -9.20 40.55 -18.42
N THR A 268 -8.05 39.90 -18.25
CA THR A 268 -7.67 38.76 -19.09
C THR A 268 -8.60 37.58 -18.78
N ALA A 269 -9.82 37.54 -19.35
CA ALA A 269 -10.67 36.34 -19.30
C ALA A 269 -9.93 35.18 -20.01
N TYR A 270 -9.98 33.93 -19.55
CA TYR A 270 -11.19 33.10 -19.42
C TYR A 270 -11.08 32.03 -18.33
N PRO A 271 -12.21 31.53 -17.77
CA PRO A 271 -12.18 30.53 -16.70
C PRO A 271 -11.49 29.25 -17.18
N VAL A 272 -10.39 28.91 -16.51
CA VAL A 272 -9.77 27.59 -16.58
C VAL A 272 -10.53 26.71 -15.62
N THR A 273 -11.04 25.57 -16.08
CA THR A 273 -11.52 24.53 -15.18
C THR A 273 -10.49 23.43 -15.15
N VAL A 274 -9.89 23.20 -14.00
CA VAL A 274 -8.99 22.07 -13.78
C VAL A 274 -9.82 20.96 -13.19
N PHE A 275 -9.83 19.80 -13.84
CA PHE A 275 -10.35 18.58 -13.28
C PHE A 275 -9.17 17.74 -12.79
N PHE A 276 -9.22 17.31 -11.55
CA PHE A 276 -8.29 16.36 -10.98
C PHE A 276 -9.00 15.02 -10.87
N TYR A 277 -8.47 13.97 -11.49
CA TYR A 277 -8.96 12.61 -11.35
C TYR A 277 -7.95 11.76 -10.58
N ASP A 278 -8.42 11.10 -9.53
CA ASP A 278 -7.60 10.15 -8.77
C ASP A 278 -7.55 8.76 -9.45
N ARG A 279 -6.88 7.82 -8.79
CA ARG A 279 -6.75 6.43 -9.29
C ARG A 279 -8.05 5.63 -9.27
N MET A 280 -9.06 6.08 -8.53
CA MET A 280 -10.39 5.45 -8.44
C MET A 280 -11.38 6.02 -9.46
N GLY A 281 -11.01 7.10 -10.16
CA GLY A 281 -11.86 7.78 -11.13
C GLY A 281 -12.80 8.82 -10.50
N ASP A 282 -12.65 9.10 -9.21
CA ASP A 282 -13.31 10.22 -8.54
C ASP A 282 -12.66 11.53 -8.98
N TYR A 283 -13.43 12.62 -8.98
CA TYR A 283 -12.95 13.90 -9.46
C TYR A 283 -13.30 15.08 -8.57
N GLU A 284 -12.36 16.03 -8.48
CA GLU A 284 -12.60 17.38 -7.98
C GLU A 284 -12.30 18.40 -9.07
N CYS A 285 -12.88 19.59 -8.98
CA CYS A 285 -12.62 20.65 -9.95
C CYS A 285 -12.31 22.00 -9.31
N PHE A 286 -11.40 22.73 -9.94
CA PHE A 286 -11.08 24.12 -9.64
C PHE A 286 -11.47 24.98 -10.82
N THR A 287 -12.25 26.04 -10.61
CA THR A 287 -12.64 26.97 -11.68
C THR A 287 -12.09 28.36 -11.42
N GLY A 288 -11.42 28.93 -12.41
CA GLY A 288 -10.76 30.24 -12.34
C GLY A 288 -9.26 30.15 -12.58
N PHE A 289 -8.58 31.28 -12.51
CA PHE A 289 -7.11 31.35 -12.55
C PHE A 289 -6.63 32.22 -11.39
N ASP A 290 -6.12 31.57 -10.34
CA ASP A 290 -5.54 32.23 -9.17
C ASP A 290 -4.20 31.56 -8.86
N PRO A 291 -3.07 32.17 -9.28
CA PRO A 291 -1.74 31.54 -9.18
C PRO A 291 -1.29 31.29 -7.74
N GLU A 292 -1.91 31.91 -6.74
CA GLU A 292 -1.61 31.68 -5.33
C GLU A 292 -2.47 30.55 -4.74
N LYS A 293 -3.73 30.44 -5.16
CA LYS A 293 -4.65 29.40 -4.65
C LYS A 293 -4.52 28.05 -5.35
N ILE A 294 -4.14 28.05 -6.63
CA ILE A 294 -3.99 26.83 -7.43
C ILE A 294 -3.00 25.85 -6.79
N PRO A 295 -1.77 26.25 -6.40
CA PRO A 295 -0.81 25.34 -5.78
C PRO A 295 -1.32 24.74 -4.46
N ALA A 296 -2.01 25.53 -3.63
CA ALA A 296 -2.56 25.08 -2.36
C ALA A 296 -3.73 24.10 -2.55
N TRP A 297 -4.67 24.41 -3.46
CA TRP A 297 -5.77 23.51 -3.80
C TRP A 297 -5.24 22.19 -4.38
N PHE A 298 -4.30 22.29 -5.33
CA PHE A 298 -3.71 21.13 -5.98
C PHE A 298 -2.95 20.25 -4.99
N GLY A 299 -2.15 20.84 -4.10
CA GLY A 299 -1.47 20.13 -3.01
C GLY A 299 -2.44 19.35 -2.13
N GLY A 300 -3.57 19.96 -1.75
CA GLY A 300 -4.62 19.29 -0.99
C GLY A 300 -5.28 18.12 -1.74
N MET A 301 -5.44 18.20 -3.06
CA MET A 301 -5.94 17.07 -3.87
C MET A 301 -4.96 15.90 -3.89
N MET A 302 -3.67 16.21 -4.03
CA MET A 302 -2.61 15.19 -3.99
C MET A 302 -2.55 14.48 -2.62
N GLU A 303 -2.79 15.19 -1.52
CA GLU A 303 -2.87 14.58 -0.18
C GLU A 303 -4.12 13.70 0.00
N LYS A 304 -5.27 14.13 -0.53
CA LYS A 304 -6.55 13.37 -0.43
C LYS A 304 -6.58 12.11 -1.28
N ALA A 305 -5.92 12.12 -2.43
CA ALA A 305 -5.90 11.02 -3.39
C ALA A 305 -5.02 9.82 -2.95
N ASP A 306 -4.53 9.85 -1.70
CA ASP A 306 -3.79 8.78 -1.01
C ASP A 306 -2.63 8.25 -1.89
N PHE A 307 -1.69 9.15 -2.22
CA PHE A 307 -0.41 8.79 -2.87
C PHE A 307 0.64 8.36 -1.86
#